data_AF-A0A2V6AJ37-F1
#
_entry.id   AF-A0A2V6AJ37-F1
#
_cell.length_a   1.000
_cell.length_b   1.000
_cell.length_c   1.000
_cell.angle_alpha   90.00
_cell.angle_beta   90.00
_cell.angle_gamma   90.00
#
_symmetry.space_group_name_H-M   'P 1'
#
loop_
_entity.id
_entity.type
_entity.pdbx_description
1 polymer ?
#
loop_
_entity_poly.entity_id
_entity_poly.type
_entity_poly.pdbx_seq_one_letter_code
_entity_poly.pdbx_strand_id
1 'polypeptide(L)' 'EIAAMTGTDVATYTRERPGMSAFVLEDGVVYHAYSTYARGLDGLWGMYQWLDRAPKGRNETGVWWRRHDEYNNG' A
#
# COMPACT_ATOMS: atom_id res chain seq x y z
N GLU A 1 -14.22 25.26 -0.78
CA GLU A 1 -13.68 25.54 0.57
C GLU A 1 -12.37 24.81 0.84
N ILE A 2 -12.31 23.47 0.84
CA ILE A 2 -11.09 22.73 1.26
C ILE A 2 -9.84 23.08 0.42
N ALA A 3 -9.92 23.12 -0.93
CA ALA A 3 -8.78 23.51 -1.78
C ALA A 3 -8.29 24.95 -1.51
N ALA A 4 -9.22 25.86 -1.24
CA ALA A 4 -8.90 27.25 -0.92
C ALA A 4 -8.20 27.40 0.45
N MET A 5 -8.55 26.54 1.43
CA MET A 5 -7.87 26.52 2.74
C MET A 5 -6.39 26.15 2.64
N THR A 6 -5.99 25.41 1.60
CA THR A 6 -4.60 25.05 1.32
C THR A 6 -3.93 26.00 0.33
N GLY A 7 -4.57 27.12 -0.03
CA GLY A 7 -4.02 28.13 -0.93
C GLY A 7 -3.90 27.70 -2.40
N THR A 8 -4.67 26.71 -2.85
CA THR A 8 -4.56 26.14 -4.21
C THR A 8 -5.92 25.98 -4.88
N ASP A 9 -5.92 25.68 -6.19
CA ASP A 9 -7.14 25.42 -6.96
C ASP A 9 -7.60 23.95 -6.85
N VAL A 10 -8.81 23.65 -7.31
CA VAL A 10 -9.40 22.30 -7.17
C VAL A 10 -8.61 21.22 -7.93
N ALA A 11 -8.08 21.54 -9.12
CA ALA A 11 -7.35 20.57 -9.93
C ALA A 11 -5.99 20.24 -9.28
N THR A 12 -5.28 21.26 -8.80
CA THR A 12 -4.03 21.08 -8.05
C THR A 12 -4.26 20.35 -6.74
N TYR A 13 -5.26 20.78 -5.96
CA TYR A 13 -5.64 20.11 -4.70
C TYR A 13 -5.94 18.62 -4.91
N THR A 14 -6.61 18.27 -6.01
CA THR A 14 -6.98 16.88 -6.31
C THR A 14 -5.78 16.03 -6.72
N ARG A 15 -4.82 16.60 -7.45
CA ARG A 15 -3.57 15.91 -7.84
C ARG A 15 -2.63 15.65 -6.67
N GLU A 16 -2.60 16.55 -5.69
CA GLU A 16 -1.73 16.44 -4.51
C GLU A 16 -2.34 15.61 -3.38
N ARG A 17 -3.53 15.04 -3.58
CA ARG A 17 -4.13 14.15 -2.60
C ARG A 17 -3.23 12.95 -2.36
N PRO A 18 -3.22 12.42 -1.12
CA PRO A 18 -2.47 11.21 -0.84
C PRO A 18 -3.02 10.09 -1.71
N GLY A 19 -2.09 9.32 -2.26
CA GLY A 19 -2.36 8.17 -3.11
C GLY A 19 -1.26 7.13 -2.96
N MET A 20 -1.61 5.89 -3.28
CA MET A 20 -0.68 4.78 -3.30
C MET A 20 -0.84 4.03 -4.60
N SER A 21 0.27 3.64 -5.20
CA SER A 21 0.31 2.82 -6.40
C SER A 21 1.30 1.67 -6.23
N ALA A 22 0.94 0.51 -6.77
CA ALA A 22 1.84 -0.64 -6.87
C ALA A 22 2.16 -0.87 -8.35
N PHE A 23 3.45 -1.02 -8.64
CA PHE A 23 3.95 -1.32 -9.97
C PHE A 23 4.67 -2.65 -9.95
N VAL A 24 4.53 -3.44 -11.02
CA VAL A 24 5.26 -4.69 -11.21
C VAL A 24 6.02 -4.63 -12.52
N LEU A 25 7.27 -5.09 -12.50
CA LEU A 25 8.10 -5.24 -13.69
C LEU A 25 8.12 -6.72 -14.07
N GLU A 26 7.51 -7.07 -15.20
CA GLU A 26 7.50 -8.43 -15.76
C GLU A 26 7.86 -8.37 -17.25
N ASP A 27 8.80 -9.21 -17.68
CA ASP A 27 9.28 -9.29 -19.07
C ASP A 27 9.68 -7.94 -19.69
N GLY A 28 10.25 -7.05 -18.87
CA GLY A 28 10.68 -5.71 -19.29
C GLY A 28 9.53 -4.68 -19.40
N VAL A 29 8.30 -5.07 -19.08
CA VAL A 29 7.12 -4.19 -19.09
C VAL A 29 6.74 -3.82 -17.66
N VAL A 30 6.48 -2.54 -17.42
CA VAL A 30 5.98 -2.04 -16.13
C VAL A 30 4.45 -1.98 -16.16
N TYR A 31 3.81 -2.72 -15.27
CA TYR A 31 2.36 -2.72 -15.10
C TYR A 31 1.96 -1.97 -13.84
N HIS A 32 0.86 -1.22 -13.92
CA HIS A 32 0.24 -0.55 -12.77
C HIS A 32 -0.79 -1.50 -12.15
N ALA A 33 -0.34 -2.30 -11.18
CA ALA A 33 -1.11 -3.42 -10.62
C ALA A 33 -2.19 -2.98 -9.61
N TYR A 34 -1.99 -1.84 -8.95
CA TYR A 34 -2.95 -1.30 -7.99
C TYR A 34 -2.80 0.22 -7.87
N SER A 35 -3.92 0.94 -7.70
CA SER A 35 -3.91 2.34 -7.29
C SER A 35 -5.08 2.65 -6.38
N THR A 36 -4.86 3.54 -5.42
CA THR A 36 -5.92 4.10 -4.60
C THR A 36 -5.61 5.52 -4.14
N TYR A 37 -6.65 6.31 -3.89
CA TYR A 37 -6.54 7.73 -3.54
C TYR A 37 -7.49 8.06 -2.39
N ALA A 38 -7.17 9.14 -1.66
CA ALA A 38 -8.00 9.66 -0.58
C ALA A 38 -8.42 8.57 0.43
N ARG A 39 -9.72 8.30 0.58
CA ARG A 39 -10.25 7.38 1.58
C ARG A 39 -9.88 5.91 1.34
N GLY A 40 -9.39 5.57 0.15
CA GLY A 40 -8.87 4.24 -0.12
C GLY A 40 -7.59 3.89 0.66
N LEU A 41 -6.94 4.89 1.27
CA LEU A 41 -5.81 4.73 2.19
C LEU A 41 -6.24 4.45 3.64
N ASP A 42 -7.52 4.57 3.98
CA ASP A 42 -8.01 4.44 5.36
C ASP A 42 -7.78 3.05 5.95
N GLY A 43 -7.65 2.04 5.10
CA GLY A 43 -7.34 0.67 5.51
C GLY A 43 -5.85 0.40 5.72
N LEU A 44 -4.95 1.34 5.47
CA LEU A 44 -3.49 1.12 5.41
C LEU A 44 -2.75 1.41 6.72
N TRP A 45 -3.37 1.13 7.87
CA TRP A 45 -2.75 1.35 9.18
C TRP A 45 -1.84 0.20 9.62
N GLY A 46 -2.01 -0.99 9.06
CA GLY A 46 -1.21 -2.17 9.38
C GLY A 46 -0.35 -2.64 8.21
N MET A 47 0.81 -3.23 8.50
CA MET A 47 1.75 -3.71 7.48
C MET A 47 1.12 -4.73 6.51
N TYR A 48 0.25 -5.63 7.01
CA TYR A 48 -0.39 -6.61 6.12
C TYR A 48 -1.25 -5.98 5.03
N GLN A 49 -1.91 -4.85 5.32
CA GLN A 49 -2.76 -4.17 4.35
C GLN A 49 -1.95 -3.50 3.23
N TRP A 50 -0.69 -3.13 3.53
CA TRP A 50 0.29 -2.70 2.53
C TRP A 50 0.74 -3.87 1.66
N LEU A 51 1.12 -4.99 2.30
CA LEU A 51 1.59 -6.18 1.59
C LEU A 51 0.51 -6.78 0.68
N ASP A 52 -0.76 -6.75 1.09
CA ASP A 52 -1.89 -7.25 0.27
C ASP A 52 -2.06 -6.51 -1.07
N ARG A 53 -1.45 -5.33 -1.22
CA ARG A 53 -1.49 -4.51 -2.43
C ARG A 53 -0.16 -4.50 -3.17
N ALA A 54 0.88 -5.13 -2.63
CA ALA A 54 2.09 -5.39 -3.37
C ALA A 54 1.81 -6.43 -4.47
N PRO A 55 2.53 -6.42 -5.59
CA PRO A 55 2.26 -7.34 -6.71
C PRO A 55 2.31 -8.83 -6.33
N LYS A 56 3.13 -9.20 -5.35
CA LYS A 56 3.24 -10.58 -4.84
C LYS A 56 2.44 -10.82 -3.56
N GLY A 57 1.57 -9.89 -3.19
CA GLY A 57 0.87 -9.89 -1.92
C GLY A 57 1.87 -9.96 -0.75
N ARG A 58 1.56 -10.80 0.24
CA ARG A 58 2.45 -11.10 1.36
C ARG A 58 3.62 -12.02 1.00
N ASN A 59 3.60 -12.64 -0.19
CA ASN A 59 4.62 -13.56 -0.67
C ASN A 59 4.96 -14.68 0.35
N GLU A 60 3.95 -15.16 1.08
CA GLU A 60 4.08 -16.21 2.09
C GLU A 60 4.00 -17.60 1.43
N THR A 61 4.89 -18.52 1.83
CA THR A 61 4.90 -19.91 1.33
C THR A 61 4.27 -20.90 2.33
N GLY A 62 3.70 -20.40 3.42
CA GLY A 62 3.10 -21.19 4.51
C GLY A 62 3.19 -20.48 5.85
N VAL A 63 2.74 -21.16 6.91
CA VAL A 63 2.83 -20.67 8.28
C VAL A 63 4.30 -20.65 8.71
N TRP A 64 4.85 -19.44 8.87
CA TRP A 64 6.26 -19.24 9.22
C TRP A 64 6.49 -18.92 10.69
N TRP A 65 5.45 -18.45 11.41
CA TRP A 65 5.53 -18.21 12.84
C TRP A 65 5.47 -19.53 13.60
N ARG A 66 6.32 -19.62 14.62
CA ARG A 66 6.35 -20.75 15.56
C ARG A 66 5.57 -20.41 16.82
N ARG A 67 5.05 -21.42 17.51
CA ARG A 67 4.53 -21.21 18.87
C ARG A 67 5.65 -20.77 19.79
N HIS A 68 5.32 -20.08 20.87
CA HIS A 68 6.33 -19.52 21.77
C HIS A 68 7.29 -20.58 22.33
N ASP A 69 6.80 -21.79 22.58
CA ASP A 69 7.55 -22.96 23.08
C ASP A 69 8.37 -23.69 21.99
N GLU A 70 8.17 -23.36 20.72
CA GLU A 70 8.86 -23.97 19.57
C GLU A 70 10.10 -23.16 19.14
N TYR A 71 10.34 -21.98 19.72
CA TYR A 71 11.60 -21.28 19.53
C TYR A 71 12.64 -21.96 20.43
N ASN A 72 13.82 -22.32 19.87
CA ASN A 72 14.93 -22.81 20.68
C ASN A 72 15.16 -21.80 21.80
N ASN A 73 15.11 -22.26 23.06
CA ASN A 73 15.43 -21.44 24.24
C ASN A 73 16.69 -20.63 23.93
N GLY A 74 16.53 -19.31 23.78
CA GLY A 74 17.61 -18.39 23.43
C GLY A 74 18.77 -18.46 24.40
#